data_AF-A0A525VRI8-F1
#
_entry.id   AF-A0A525VRI8-F1
#
_cell.length_a   1.000
_cell.length_b   1.000
_cell.length_c   1.000
_cell.angle_alpha   90.00
_cell.angle_beta   90.00
_cell.angle_gamma   90.00
#
_symmetry.space_group_name_H-M   'P 1'
#
loop_
_entity.id
_entity.type
_entity.pdbx_description
1 polymer ?
#
loop_
_entity_poly.entity_id
_entity_poly.type
_entity_poly.pdbx_seq_one_letter_code
_entity_poly.pdbx_strand_id
1 'polypeptide(L)'
;MGALDFAGGAVVHVSSATSALVACIMLGKRMGYPNTAMPPHNLPIMLLGAGLLWFGWFGFNAGSALGANGLAASAFVATHIAASVATVVWMLIEWAHRGKPTALGCATGAIAGLATITPAAGFVGLGGAIIIGLAAGVICYICVSILKPALGFDDSLDVVGVHGVGGAIGLVGAGLFASKLVNSAGQDGLFYGNPKQLMVQLIMIGAVAGFSMICTWIILKIIDVVMGLRVTKDEEQEGLDTSQHGEKAYHV
;
A
#
# COMPACT_ATOMS: atom_id res chain seq x y z
N MET A 1 -2.30 -13.12 -20.86
CA MET A 1 -0.87 -13.30 -20.50
C MET A 1 -0.65 -14.27 -19.35
N GLY A 2 -1.66 -14.61 -18.52
CA GLY A 2 -1.49 -15.50 -17.35
C GLY A 2 -0.99 -14.78 -16.10
N ALA A 3 -1.19 -13.46 -16.01
CA ALA A 3 -0.84 -12.69 -14.83
C ALA A 3 -1.77 -13.05 -13.67
N LEU A 4 -1.21 -13.04 -12.47
CA LEU A 4 -1.90 -13.37 -11.23
C LEU A 4 -2.04 -12.10 -10.38
N ASP A 5 -3.27 -11.77 -10.04
CA ASP A 5 -3.59 -10.72 -9.08
C ASP A 5 -4.83 -11.17 -8.31
N PHE A 6 -4.63 -11.74 -7.11
CA PHE A 6 -5.71 -12.43 -6.41
C PHE A 6 -6.80 -11.47 -5.94
N ALA A 7 -6.40 -10.40 -5.25
CA ALA A 7 -7.32 -9.46 -4.62
C ALA A 7 -7.04 -7.98 -4.96
N GLY A 8 -6.10 -7.68 -5.87
CA GLY A 8 -5.90 -6.31 -6.39
C GLY A 8 -4.57 -5.66 -6.02
N GLY A 9 -3.45 -6.39 -6.00
CA GLY A 9 -2.12 -5.79 -5.92
C GLY A 9 -1.83 -4.81 -7.06
N ALA A 10 -2.20 -5.15 -8.29
CA ALA A 10 -2.05 -4.24 -9.42
C ALA A 10 -3.23 -3.26 -9.47
N VAL A 11 -4.45 -3.81 -9.45
CA VAL A 11 -5.71 -3.07 -9.69
C VAL A 11 -6.01 -2.03 -8.62
N VAL A 12 -5.61 -2.27 -7.37
CA VAL A 12 -5.88 -1.38 -6.23
C VAL A 12 -4.60 -0.71 -5.74
N HIS A 13 -3.56 -1.47 -5.42
CA HIS A 13 -2.40 -0.90 -4.73
C HIS A 13 -1.43 -0.18 -5.66
N VAL A 14 -0.96 -0.81 -6.73
CA VAL A 14 -0.07 -0.16 -7.70
C VAL A 14 -0.77 1.00 -8.41
N SER A 15 -2.02 0.81 -8.83
CA SER A 15 -2.80 1.84 -9.53
C SER A 15 -3.04 3.10 -8.66
N SER A 16 -3.49 2.93 -7.41
CA SER A 16 -3.75 4.06 -6.51
C SER A 16 -2.46 4.76 -6.11
N ALA A 17 -1.38 4.02 -5.86
CA ALA A 17 -0.11 4.60 -5.45
C ALA A 17 0.62 5.36 -6.55
N THR A 18 0.58 4.86 -7.78
CA THR A 18 1.15 5.58 -8.93
C THR A 18 0.32 6.82 -9.28
N SER A 19 -0.99 6.75 -9.09
CA SER A 19 -1.87 7.92 -9.18
C SER A 19 -1.58 8.93 -8.05
N ALA A 20 -1.38 8.46 -6.82
CA ALA A 20 -1.01 9.30 -5.67
C ALA A 20 0.36 9.97 -5.86
N LEU A 21 1.33 9.28 -6.46
CA LEU A 21 2.63 9.84 -6.81
C LEU A 21 2.49 11.00 -7.80
N VAL A 22 1.69 10.81 -8.86
CA VAL A 22 1.41 11.88 -9.81
C VAL A 22 0.68 13.05 -9.12
N ALA A 23 -0.33 12.75 -8.30
CA ALA A 23 -1.09 13.75 -7.58
C ALA A 23 -0.22 14.59 -6.64
N CYS A 24 0.62 13.98 -5.81
CA CYS A 24 1.45 14.72 -4.87
C CYS A 24 2.53 15.57 -5.56
N ILE A 25 3.03 15.11 -6.72
CA ILE A 25 3.96 15.91 -7.54
C ILE A 25 3.22 17.11 -8.17
N MET A 26 2.01 16.91 -8.69
CA MET A 26 1.24 17.97 -9.35
C MET A 26 0.69 19.00 -8.35
N LEU A 27 0.17 18.57 -7.20
CA LEU A 27 -0.27 19.47 -6.13
C LEU A 27 0.91 20.20 -5.47
N GLY A 28 2.08 19.55 -5.42
CA GLY A 28 3.25 20.04 -4.72
C GLY A 28 3.17 19.86 -3.20
N LYS A 29 4.24 20.28 -2.51
CA LYS A 29 4.43 20.07 -1.06
C LYS A 29 3.50 20.95 -0.22
N ARG A 30 3.00 20.43 0.90
CA ARG A 30 2.25 21.23 1.89
C ARG A 30 3.14 22.34 2.47
N MET A 31 2.51 23.43 2.91
CA MET A 31 3.23 24.53 3.55
C MET A 31 3.99 24.03 4.78
N GLY A 32 5.27 24.41 4.85
CA GLY A 32 6.18 23.99 5.92
C GLY A 32 6.88 22.65 5.69
N TYR A 33 6.48 21.81 4.73
CA TYR A 33 7.21 20.56 4.45
C TYR A 33 8.60 20.83 3.83
N PRO A 34 9.68 20.16 4.27
CA PRO A 34 9.76 19.13 5.32
C PRO A 34 10.17 19.69 6.71
N ASN A 35 10.26 21.01 6.85
CA ASN A 35 10.88 21.68 8.00
C ASN A 35 9.94 21.81 9.21
N THR A 36 8.62 21.78 8.98
CA THR A 36 7.60 21.84 10.02
C THR A 36 7.12 20.43 10.35
N ALA A 37 7.15 20.06 11.63
CA ALA A 37 6.62 18.78 12.08
C ALA A 37 5.10 18.70 11.87
N MET A 38 4.64 17.63 11.23
CA MET A 38 3.21 17.37 10.95
C MET A 38 2.77 16.04 11.59
N PRO A 39 2.66 15.96 12.93
CA PRO A 39 2.26 14.74 13.60
C PRO A 39 0.77 14.40 13.36
N PRO A 40 0.35 13.14 13.51
CA PRO A 40 -1.06 12.77 13.45
C PRO A 40 -1.89 13.54 14.47
N HIS A 41 -3.02 14.12 14.04
CA HIS A 41 -3.89 14.91 14.93
C HIS A 41 -4.52 14.07 16.06
N ASN A 42 -4.86 12.80 15.79
CA ASN A 42 -5.49 11.89 16.74
C ASN A 42 -5.03 10.45 16.50
N LEU A 43 -4.09 10.00 17.32
CA LEU A 43 -3.50 8.66 17.20
C LEU A 43 -4.52 7.53 17.48
N PRO A 44 -5.40 7.59 18.49
CA PRO A 44 -6.47 6.61 18.67
C PRO A 44 -7.39 6.42 17.46
N ILE A 45 -7.83 7.51 16.80
CA ILE A 45 -8.68 7.42 15.60
C ILE A 45 -7.92 6.74 14.45
N MET A 46 -6.63 7.06 14.27
CA MET A 46 -5.79 6.39 13.28
C MET A 46 -5.69 4.88 13.55
N LEU A 47 -5.48 4.48 14.82
CA LEU A 47 -5.43 3.07 15.20
C LEU A 47 -6.78 2.34 15.02
N LEU A 48 -7.90 3.01 15.28
CA LEU A 48 -9.23 2.50 14.96
C LEU A 48 -9.35 2.25 13.46
N GLY A 49 -8.94 3.20 12.63
CA GLY A 49 -8.90 3.05 11.17
C GLY A 49 -8.05 1.86 10.73
N ALA A 50 -6.84 1.71 11.28
CA ALA A 50 -5.97 0.58 11.00
C ALA A 50 -6.59 -0.77 11.40
N GLY A 51 -7.27 -0.82 12.55
CA GLY A 51 -7.99 -2.01 13.02
C GLY A 51 -9.17 -2.38 12.10
N LEU A 52 -9.95 -1.39 11.66
CA LEU A 52 -11.04 -1.59 10.70
C LEU A 52 -10.51 -2.04 9.33
N LEU A 53 -9.38 -1.49 8.87
CA LEU A 53 -8.73 -1.91 7.64
C LEU A 53 -8.27 -3.36 7.73
N TRP A 54 -7.63 -3.78 8.82
CA TRP A 54 -7.22 -5.17 9.01
C TRP A 54 -8.43 -6.10 9.03
N PHE A 55 -9.45 -5.77 9.82
CA PHE A 55 -10.69 -6.54 9.86
C PHE A 55 -11.34 -6.67 8.47
N GLY A 56 -11.51 -5.55 7.77
CA GLY A 56 -12.07 -5.52 6.42
C GLY A 56 -11.22 -6.30 5.41
N TRP A 57 -9.90 -6.35 5.60
CA TRP A 57 -8.99 -7.06 4.71
C TRP A 57 -9.21 -8.58 4.69
N PHE A 58 -9.81 -9.15 5.74
CA PHE A 58 -10.24 -10.54 5.71
C PHE A 58 -11.28 -10.76 4.62
N GLY A 59 -12.30 -9.89 4.54
CA GLY A 59 -13.28 -9.92 3.46
C GLY A 59 -12.66 -9.59 2.10
N PHE A 60 -11.72 -8.64 2.07
CA PHE A 60 -11.03 -8.22 0.85
C PHE A 60 -10.26 -9.36 0.20
N ASN A 61 -9.37 -10.03 0.94
CA ASN A 61 -8.56 -11.12 0.37
C ASN A 61 -9.32 -12.44 0.36
N ALA A 62 -9.90 -12.89 1.48
CA ALA A 62 -10.55 -14.20 1.51
C ALA A 62 -11.81 -14.23 0.62
N GLY A 63 -12.52 -13.10 0.52
CA GLY A 63 -13.69 -12.95 -0.36
C GLY A 63 -13.34 -13.04 -1.85
N SER A 64 -12.10 -12.72 -2.26
CA SER A 64 -11.63 -12.91 -3.64
C SER A 64 -11.53 -14.38 -4.07
N ALA A 65 -11.67 -15.34 -3.14
CA ALA A 65 -11.89 -16.74 -3.49
C ALA A 65 -13.29 -17.03 -4.06
N LEU A 66 -14.22 -16.06 -3.98
CA LEU A 66 -15.59 -16.10 -4.50
C LEU A 66 -16.43 -17.29 -3.98
N GLY A 67 -16.09 -17.78 -2.80
CA GLY A 67 -16.83 -18.85 -2.13
C GLY A 67 -16.27 -19.14 -0.75
N ALA A 68 -17.10 -19.74 0.12
CA ALA A 68 -16.68 -20.23 1.42
C ALA A 68 -16.02 -21.62 1.26
N ASN A 69 -14.72 -21.64 1.01
CA ASN A 69 -13.98 -22.86 0.68
C ASN A 69 -12.54 -22.85 1.24
N GLY A 70 -11.79 -23.92 0.98
CA GLY A 70 -10.41 -24.06 1.45
C GLY A 70 -9.45 -22.97 0.94
N LEU A 71 -9.71 -22.42 -0.26
CA LEU A 71 -8.92 -21.32 -0.82
C LEU A 71 -9.16 -20.02 -0.04
N ALA A 72 -10.42 -19.71 0.31
CA ALA A 72 -10.75 -18.57 1.17
C ALA A 72 -10.05 -18.67 2.53
N ALA A 73 -10.07 -19.85 3.16
CA ALA A 73 -9.38 -20.09 4.41
C ALA A 73 -7.85 -19.92 4.27
N SER A 74 -7.26 -20.41 3.17
CA SER A 74 -5.84 -20.23 2.88
C SER A 74 -5.46 -18.76 2.72
N ALA A 75 -6.23 -18.00 1.93
CA ALA A 75 -6.02 -16.57 1.72
C ALA A 75 -6.20 -15.75 3.01
N PHE A 76 -7.18 -16.11 3.85
CA PHE A 76 -7.36 -15.52 5.17
C PHE A 76 -6.10 -15.67 6.03
N VAL A 77 -5.55 -16.90 6.12
CA VAL A 77 -4.34 -17.18 6.90
C VAL A 77 -3.13 -16.43 6.33
N ALA A 78 -2.92 -16.48 5.01
CA ALA A 78 -1.83 -15.75 4.38
C ALA A 78 -1.90 -14.24 4.68
N THR A 79 -3.11 -13.67 4.63
CA THR A 79 -3.38 -12.26 4.93
C THR A 79 -3.00 -11.91 6.37
N HIS A 80 -3.49 -12.69 7.34
CA HIS A 80 -3.21 -12.44 8.76
C HIS A 80 -1.71 -12.56 9.07
N ILE A 81 -1.06 -13.59 8.53
CA ILE A 81 0.35 -13.86 8.83
C ILE A 81 1.25 -12.80 8.21
N ALA A 82 1.04 -12.42 6.95
CA ALA A 82 1.85 -11.38 6.32
C ALA A 82 1.71 -10.03 7.03
N ALA A 83 0.51 -9.65 7.46
CA ALA A 83 0.26 -8.45 8.24
C ALA A 83 0.98 -8.47 9.60
N SER A 84 0.85 -9.58 10.33
CA SER A 84 1.51 -9.77 11.64
C SER A 84 3.04 -9.73 11.52
N VAL A 85 3.60 -10.41 10.52
CA VAL A 85 5.05 -10.41 10.28
C VAL A 85 5.53 -9.00 9.90
N ALA A 86 4.87 -8.33 8.96
CA ALA A 86 5.25 -6.98 8.56
C ALA A 86 5.16 -5.99 9.72
N THR A 87 4.15 -6.11 10.59
CA THR A 87 4.01 -5.30 11.81
C THR A 87 5.21 -5.46 12.73
N VAL A 88 5.58 -6.71 13.05
CA VAL A 88 6.71 -7.00 13.95
C VAL A 88 8.02 -6.53 13.34
N VAL A 89 8.25 -6.81 12.06
CA VAL A 89 9.47 -6.41 11.35
C VAL A 89 9.59 -4.89 11.31
N TRP A 90 8.53 -4.19 10.93
CA TRP A 90 8.52 -2.72 10.90
C TRP A 90 8.81 -2.15 12.28
N MET A 91 8.15 -2.66 13.32
CA MET A 91 8.36 -2.26 14.71
C MET A 91 9.82 -2.45 15.13
N LEU A 92 10.43 -3.60 14.82
CA LEU A 92 11.82 -3.89 15.17
C LEU A 92 12.81 -2.99 14.43
N ILE A 93 12.60 -2.77 13.13
CA ILE A 93 13.44 -1.87 12.32
C ILE A 93 13.29 -0.43 12.82
N GLU A 94 12.06 0.02 13.08
CA GLU A 94 11.80 1.34 13.63
C GLU A 94 12.47 1.51 14.98
N TRP A 95 12.37 0.52 15.87
CA TRP A 95 13.01 0.57 17.16
C TRP A 95 14.53 0.66 17.03
N ALA A 96 15.14 -0.14 16.16
CA ALA A 96 16.58 -0.08 15.90
C ALA A 96 17.01 1.26 15.29
N HIS A 97 16.24 1.83 14.37
CA HIS A 97 16.58 3.07 13.66
C HIS A 97 16.27 4.35 14.45
N ARG A 98 15.15 4.38 15.18
CA ARG A 98 14.61 5.58 15.85
C ARG A 98 14.60 5.48 17.38
N GLY A 99 15.07 4.37 17.94
CA GLY A 99 15.23 4.16 19.39
C GLY A 99 13.96 3.77 20.15
N LYS A 100 12.77 3.87 19.54
CA LYS A 100 11.50 3.46 20.14
C LYS A 100 10.54 2.89 19.09
N PRO A 101 9.77 1.84 19.42
CA PRO A 101 8.66 1.40 18.58
C PRO A 101 7.47 2.36 18.75
N THR A 102 6.77 2.68 17.66
CA THR A 102 5.61 3.57 17.69
C THR A 102 4.34 2.84 17.27
N ALA A 103 3.20 3.25 17.84
CA ALA A 103 1.90 2.70 17.43
C ALA A 103 1.56 3.04 15.97
N LEU A 104 2.00 4.21 15.49
CA LEU A 104 1.92 4.59 14.08
C LEU A 104 2.72 3.62 13.20
N GLY A 105 3.99 3.35 13.56
CA GLY A 105 4.84 2.40 12.84
C GLY A 105 4.24 1.00 12.81
N CYS A 106 3.70 0.50 13.92
CA CYS A 106 2.99 -0.78 13.93
C CYS A 106 1.78 -0.80 12.99
N ALA A 107 0.95 0.26 13.00
CA ALA A 107 -0.20 0.37 12.12
C ALA A 107 0.20 0.43 10.63
N THR A 108 1.22 1.23 10.29
CA THR A 108 1.76 1.32 8.94
C THR A 108 2.36 -0.02 8.49
N GLY A 109 3.10 -0.71 9.36
CA GLY A 109 3.65 -2.04 9.09
C GLY A 109 2.57 -3.08 8.83
N ALA A 110 1.48 -3.06 9.60
CA ALA A 110 0.32 -3.93 9.37
C ALA A 110 -0.27 -3.71 7.98
N ILE A 111 -0.57 -2.45 7.62
CA ILE A 111 -1.14 -2.10 6.31
C ILE A 111 -0.16 -2.46 5.18
N ALA A 112 1.15 -2.27 5.37
CA ALA A 112 2.16 -2.68 4.39
C ALA A 112 2.12 -4.19 4.15
N GLY A 113 2.03 -5.01 5.20
CA GLY A 113 1.90 -6.47 5.06
C GLY A 113 0.62 -6.87 4.32
N LEU A 114 -0.51 -6.24 4.67
CA LEU A 114 -1.81 -6.47 4.04
C LEU A 114 -1.80 -6.10 2.54
N ALA A 115 -1.29 -4.92 2.19
CA ALA A 115 -1.18 -4.48 0.80
C ALA A 115 -0.24 -5.38 -0.02
N THR A 116 0.88 -5.79 0.58
CA THR A 116 1.89 -6.61 -0.11
C THR A 116 1.40 -8.04 -0.34
N ILE A 117 0.66 -8.65 0.59
CA ILE A 117 0.18 -10.03 0.38
C ILE A 117 -1.03 -10.13 -0.56
N THR A 118 -1.80 -9.05 -0.70
CA THR A 118 -3.04 -8.97 -1.51
C THR A 118 -2.98 -9.68 -2.86
N PRO A 119 -2.01 -9.41 -3.76
CA PRO A 119 -1.96 -10.09 -5.06
C PRO A 119 -1.65 -11.59 -4.97
N ALA A 120 -1.03 -12.04 -3.88
CA ALA A 120 -0.49 -13.38 -3.71
C ALA A 120 -1.30 -14.27 -2.74
N ALA A 121 -2.22 -13.69 -1.97
CA ALA A 121 -2.86 -14.34 -0.82
C ALA A 121 -3.51 -15.69 -1.16
N GLY A 122 -4.15 -15.81 -2.33
CA GLY A 122 -4.77 -17.05 -2.80
C GLY A 122 -3.90 -17.88 -3.73
N PHE A 123 -2.58 -17.65 -3.78
CA PHE A 123 -1.65 -18.41 -4.63
C PHE A 123 -0.46 -18.98 -3.87
N VAL A 124 -0.16 -18.48 -2.67
CA VAL A 124 1.03 -18.85 -1.90
C VAL A 124 0.68 -19.59 -0.62
N GLY A 125 1.55 -20.51 -0.21
CA GLY A 125 1.46 -21.15 1.10
C GLY A 125 1.96 -20.26 2.24
N LEU A 126 1.90 -20.78 3.47
CA LEU A 126 2.31 -20.07 4.69
C LEU A 126 3.76 -19.55 4.62
N GLY A 127 4.70 -20.34 4.11
CA GLY A 127 6.09 -19.92 3.95
C GLY A 127 6.25 -18.71 3.02
N GLY A 128 5.51 -18.69 1.90
CA GLY A 128 5.48 -17.54 0.99
C GLY A 128 4.88 -16.30 1.65
N ALA A 129 3.79 -16.46 2.41
CA ALA A 129 3.17 -15.35 3.15
C ALA A 129 4.12 -14.73 4.19
N ILE A 130 4.89 -15.54 4.92
CA ILE A 130 5.90 -15.06 5.87
C ILE A 130 6.98 -14.26 5.14
N ILE A 131 7.54 -14.78 4.04
CA ILE A 131 8.59 -14.09 3.28
C ILE A 131 8.07 -12.78 2.70
N ILE A 132 6.84 -12.77 2.17
CA ILE A 132 6.21 -11.56 1.65
C ILE A 132 5.98 -10.53 2.77
N GLY A 133 5.52 -10.97 3.96
CA GLY A 133 5.39 -10.09 5.13
C GLY A 133 6.72 -9.53 5.61
N LEU A 134 7.80 -10.33 5.61
CA LEU A 134 9.15 -9.87 5.92
C LEU A 134 9.60 -8.78 4.93
N ALA A 135 9.42 -9.04 3.63
CA ALA A 135 9.76 -8.09 2.58
C ALA A 135 8.94 -6.80 2.68
N ALA A 136 7.65 -6.89 3.01
CA ALA A 136 6.79 -5.74 3.26
C ALA A 136 7.33 -4.88 4.41
N GLY A 137 7.60 -5.50 5.56
CA GLY A 137 8.10 -4.78 6.74
C GLY A 137 9.46 -4.10 6.50
N VAL A 138 10.37 -4.75 5.76
CA VAL A 138 11.71 -4.19 5.46
C VAL A 138 11.65 -3.12 4.37
N ILE A 139 11.14 -3.47 3.20
CA ILE A 139 11.29 -2.65 2.00
C ILE A 139 10.36 -1.44 2.08
N CYS A 140 9.11 -1.62 2.52
CA CYS A 140 8.19 -0.48 2.67
C CYS A 140 8.70 0.48 3.77
N TYR A 141 9.33 -0.02 4.85
CA TYR A 141 9.97 0.84 5.84
C TYR A 141 11.07 1.69 5.22
N ILE A 142 11.97 1.08 4.44
CA ILE A 142 13.05 1.79 3.76
C ILE A 142 12.48 2.85 2.81
N CYS A 143 11.44 2.50 2.04
CA CYS A 143 10.80 3.44 1.13
C CYS A 143 10.19 4.65 1.85
N VAL A 144 9.47 4.41 2.95
CA VAL A 144 8.78 5.45 3.71
C VAL A 144 9.74 6.29 4.56
N SER A 145 10.63 5.64 5.30
CA SER A 145 11.44 6.29 6.34
C SER A 145 12.78 6.82 5.83
N ILE A 146 13.26 6.35 4.67
CA ILE A 146 14.59 6.69 4.15
C ILE A 146 14.48 7.29 2.75
N LEU A 147 13.87 6.58 1.78
CA LEU A 147 13.86 7.03 0.39
C LEU A 147 12.93 8.22 0.15
N LYS A 148 11.70 8.21 0.68
CA LYS A 148 10.77 9.33 0.53
C LYS A 148 11.37 10.65 1.04
N PRO A 149 11.91 10.76 2.27
CA PRO A 149 12.58 11.98 2.73
C PRO A 149 13.75 12.41 1.83
N ALA A 150 14.53 11.46 1.30
CA ALA A 150 15.65 11.75 0.41
C ALA A 150 15.22 12.27 -0.97
N LEU A 151 14.12 11.74 -1.51
CA LEU A 151 13.52 12.17 -2.79
C LEU A 151 12.71 13.47 -2.63
N GLY A 152 12.26 13.77 -1.41
CA GLY A 152 11.72 15.05 -1.01
C GLY A 152 10.31 15.35 -1.53
N PHE A 153 9.58 14.40 -2.11
CA PHE A 153 8.16 14.57 -2.44
C PHE A 153 7.28 14.38 -1.21
N ASP A 154 6.17 15.13 -1.15
CA ASP A 154 5.25 15.13 0.00
C ASP A 154 4.09 14.14 -0.23
N ASP A 155 4.43 12.85 -0.30
CA ASP A 155 3.44 11.79 -0.15
C ASP A 155 3.02 11.72 1.33
N SER A 156 1.94 12.45 1.61
CA SER A 156 1.57 12.88 2.96
C SER A 156 1.24 11.70 3.89
N LEU A 157 0.71 10.62 3.34
CA LEU A 157 0.22 9.44 4.07
C LEU A 157 0.93 8.15 3.62
N ASP A 158 2.10 8.28 3.00
CA ASP A 158 2.97 7.14 2.65
C ASP A 158 2.36 6.13 1.66
N VAL A 159 1.42 6.58 0.82
CA VAL A 159 0.70 5.71 -0.11
C VAL A 159 1.64 5.06 -1.13
N VAL A 160 2.65 5.78 -1.60
CA VAL A 160 3.62 5.29 -2.59
C VAL A 160 4.47 4.16 -2.01
N GLY A 161 5.00 4.35 -0.80
CA GLY A 161 5.85 3.38 -0.13
C GLY A 161 5.09 2.15 0.38
N VAL A 162 3.88 2.34 0.91
CA VAL A 162 3.08 1.26 1.51
C VAL A 162 2.32 0.48 0.45
N HIS A 163 1.59 1.16 -0.45
CA HIS A 163 0.74 0.50 -1.45
C HIS A 163 1.47 0.29 -2.77
N GLY A 164 2.21 1.27 -3.27
CA GLY A 164 2.87 1.15 -4.59
C GLY A 164 3.98 0.12 -4.58
N VAL A 165 4.96 0.34 -3.70
CA VAL A 165 6.09 -0.57 -3.54
C VAL A 165 5.63 -1.91 -2.95
N GLY A 166 4.76 -1.89 -1.92
CA GLY A 166 4.18 -3.11 -1.35
C GLY A 166 3.42 -3.95 -2.39
N GLY A 167 2.53 -3.34 -3.16
CA GLY A 167 1.78 -4.00 -4.23
C GLY A 167 2.70 -4.61 -5.29
N ALA A 168 3.75 -3.88 -5.70
CA ALA A 168 4.76 -4.40 -6.64
C ALA A 168 5.54 -5.60 -6.08
N ILE A 169 5.99 -5.53 -4.82
CA ILE A 169 6.65 -6.65 -4.13
C ILE A 169 5.72 -7.85 -4.03
N GLY A 170 4.44 -7.62 -3.72
CA GLY A 170 3.43 -8.66 -3.68
C GLY A 170 3.25 -9.38 -5.01
N LEU A 171 3.19 -8.61 -6.10
CA LEU A 171 3.07 -9.12 -7.46
C LEU A 171 4.31 -9.91 -7.89
N VAL A 172 5.50 -9.45 -7.51
CA VAL A 172 6.74 -10.22 -7.64
C VAL A 172 6.67 -11.50 -6.81
N GLY A 173 6.19 -11.41 -5.57
CA GLY A 173 5.97 -12.55 -4.68
C GLY A 173 5.04 -13.61 -5.28
N ALA A 174 3.94 -13.20 -5.92
CA ALA A 174 3.10 -14.11 -6.69
C ALA A 174 3.88 -14.75 -7.86
N GLY A 175 4.71 -13.99 -8.56
CA GLY A 175 5.57 -14.49 -9.64
C GLY A 175 6.62 -15.52 -9.20
N LEU A 176 7.04 -15.44 -7.93
CA LEU A 176 8.05 -16.33 -7.33
C LEU A 176 7.44 -17.56 -6.67
N PHE A 177 6.42 -17.34 -5.82
CA PHE A 177 5.93 -18.32 -4.84
C PHE A 177 4.55 -18.90 -5.16
N ALA A 178 3.86 -18.45 -6.22
CA ALA A 178 2.57 -19.03 -6.57
C ALA A 178 2.69 -20.54 -6.84
N SER A 179 1.71 -21.31 -6.40
CA SER A 179 1.67 -22.76 -6.61
C SER A 179 0.27 -23.24 -6.94
N LYS A 180 0.16 -24.11 -7.95
CA LYS A 180 -1.10 -24.79 -8.30
C LYS A 180 -1.59 -25.75 -7.22
N LEU A 181 -0.72 -26.14 -6.27
CA LEU A 181 -1.13 -26.90 -5.09
C LEU A 181 -2.00 -26.07 -4.14
N VAL A 182 -1.80 -24.76 -4.10
CA VAL A 182 -2.63 -23.84 -3.30
C VAL A 182 -3.89 -23.47 -4.07
N ASN A 183 -3.74 -23.17 -5.36
CA ASN A 183 -4.86 -22.78 -6.22
C ASN A 183 -4.66 -23.31 -7.64
N SER A 184 -5.40 -24.35 -7.98
CA SER A 184 -5.32 -25.04 -9.28
C SER A 184 -5.75 -24.16 -10.47
N ALA A 185 -6.51 -23.08 -10.23
CA ALA A 185 -6.87 -22.10 -11.26
C ALA A 185 -5.77 -21.08 -11.54
N GLY A 186 -4.72 -21.01 -10.70
CA GLY A 186 -3.58 -20.12 -10.85
C GLY A 186 -2.48 -20.68 -11.76
N GLN A 187 -1.27 -20.18 -11.56
CA GLN A 187 -0.05 -20.67 -12.22
C GLN A 187 1.01 -20.96 -11.17
N ASP A 188 1.93 -21.87 -11.49
CA ASP A 188 3.15 -22.03 -10.70
C ASP A 188 4.06 -20.81 -10.93
N GLY A 189 4.79 -20.41 -9.89
CA GLY A 189 5.80 -19.37 -9.92
C GLY A 189 7.18 -19.90 -10.32
N LEU A 190 8.17 -19.00 -10.30
CA LEU A 190 9.57 -19.33 -10.61
C LEU A 190 10.10 -20.49 -9.76
N PHE A 191 9.85 -20.48 -8.45
CA PHE A 191 10.35 -21.52 -7.54
C PHE A 191 9.61 -22.85 -7.64
N TYR A 192 8.52 -22.88 -8.39
CA TYR A 192 7.73 -24.08 -8.69
C TYR A 192 7.86 -24.49 -10.18
N GLY A 193 8.91 -24.01 -10.87
CA GLY A 193 9.29 -24.48 -12.21
C GLY A 193 8.77 -23.65 -13.38
N ASN A 194 8.15 -22.49 -13.13
CA ASN A 194 7.61 -21.63 -14.19
C ASN A 194 8.24 -20.22 -14.17
N PRO A 195 9.45 -20.03 -14.74
CA PRO A 195 10.13 -18.74 -14.76
C PRO A 195 9.38 -17.65 -15.53
N LYS A 196 8.54 -18.04 -16.50
CA LYS A 196 7.72 -17.10 -17.28
C LYS A 196 6.75 -16.33 -16.38
N GLN A 197 6.33 -16.91 -15.26
CA GLN A 197 5.38 -16.26 -14.37
C GLN A 197 5.93 -14.95 -13.80
N LEU A 198 7.19 -14.93 -13.35
CA LEU A 198 7.82 -13.71 -12.84
C LEU A 198 7.84 -12.60 -13.90
N MET A 199 8.18 -12.93 -15.15
CA MET A 199 8.20 -11.95 -16.24
C MET A 199 6.81 -11.37 -16.53
N VAL A 200 5.77 -12.21 -16.49
CA VAL A 200 4.38 -11.74 -16.69
C VAL A 200 3.94 -10.79 -15.58
N GLN A 201 4.34 -11.05 -14.33
CA GLN A 201 4.04 -10.15 -13.21
C GLN A 201 4.76 -8.79 -13.36
N LEU A 202 6.04 -8.80 -13.76
CA LEU A 202 6.80 -7.56 -14.01
C LEU A 202 6.17 -6.72 -15.12
N ILE A 203 5.72 -7.36 -16.21
CA ILE A 203 4.98 -6.68 -17.29
C ILE A 203 3.68 -6.06 -16.75
N MET A 204 2.93 -6.79 -15.91
CA MET A 204 1.69 -6.26 -15.33
C MET A 204 1.94 -5.05 -14.42
N ILE A 205 2.98 -5.09 -13.58
CA ILE A 205 3.37 -3.94 -12.73
C ILE A 205 3.64 -2.72 -13.61
N GLY A 206 4.50 -2.86 -14.62
CA GLY A 206 4.88 -1.75 -15.51
C GLY A 206 3.70 -1.22 -16.32
N ALA A 207 2.84 -2.11 -16.84
CA ALA A 207 1.67 -1.73 -17.62
C ALA A 207 0.65 -0.94 -16.78
N VAL A 208 0.31 -1.43 -15.59
CA VAL A 208 -0.65 -0.76 -14.70
C VAL A 208 -0.07 0.55 -14.17
N ALA A 209 1.20 0.57 -13.75
CA ALA A 209 1.86 1.79 -13.30
C ALA A 209 1.89 2.87 -14.39
N GLY A 210 2.34 2.51 -15.60
CA GLY A 210 2.38 3.44 -16.73
C GLY A 210 1.01 3.98 -17.10
N PHE A 211 0.00 3.09 -17.19
CA PHE A 211 -1.38 3.49 -17.47
C PHE A 211 -1.92 4.45 -16.40
N SER A 212 -1.84 4.08 -15.12
CA SER A 212 -2.33 4.89 -14.02
C SER A 212 -1.61 6.24 -13.92
N MET A 213 -0.30 6.30 -14.15
CA MET A 213 0.43 7.58 -14.17
C MET A 213 -0.04 8.50 -15.30
N ILE A 214 -0.12 7.98 -16.52
CA ILE A 214 -0.49 8.78 -17.70
C ILE A 214 -1.93 9.28 -17.57
N CYS A 215 -2.87 8.38 -17.26
CA CYS A 215 -4.28 8.75 -17.12
C CYS A 215 -4.50 9.74 -15.98
N THR A 216 -3.88 9.51 -14.82
CA THR A 216 -4.00 10.44 -13.68
C THR A 216 -3.41 11.79 -14.00
N TRP A 217 -2.25 11.86 -14.68
CA TRP A 217 -1.67 13.14 -15.09
C TRP A 217 -2.61 13.91 -16.03
N ILE A 218 -3.19 13.24 -17.04
CA ILE A 218 -4.14 13.86 -17.97
C ILE A 218 -5.34 14.40 -17.21
N ILE A 219 -5.97 13.58 -16.36
CA ILE A 219 -7.18 13.94 -15.61
C ILE A 219 -6.90 15.12 -14.68
N LEU A 220 -5.85 15.02 -13.86
CA LEU A 220 -5.49 16.10 -12.93
C LEU A 220 -5.09 17.37 -13.68
N LYS A 221 -4.44 17.27 -14.84
CA LYS A 221 -4.08 18.45 -15.63
C LYS A 221 -5.30 19.17 -16.19
N ILE A 222 -6.31 18.42 -16.63
CA ILE A 222 -7.58 18.99 -17.08
C ILE A 222 -8.29 19.68 -15.92
N ILE A 223 -8.37 19.04 -14.75
CA ILE A 223 -8.99 19.64 -13.55
C ILE A 223 -8.24 20.91 -13.12
N ASP A 224 -6.91 20.88 -13.11
CA ASP A 224 -6.07 22.03 -12.76
C ASP A 224 -6.34 23.25 -13.65
N VAL A 225 -6.48 23.03 -14.96
CA VAL A 225 -6.77 24.11 -15.92
C VAL A 225 -8.20 24.64 -15.79
N VAL A 226 -9.17 23.78 -15.46
CA VAL A 226 -10.59 24.15 -15.41
C VAL A 226 -10.97 24.83 -14.09
N MET A 227 -10.46 24.34 -12.96
CA MET A 227 -10.88 24.78 -11.63
C MET A 227 -9.75 24.91 -10.60
N GLY A 228 -8.52 24.52 -10.95
CA GLY A 228 -7.40 24.45 -10.01
C GLY A 228 -7.46 23.21 -9.11
N LEU A 229 -6.31 22.62 -8.81
CA LEU A 229 -6.22 21.43 -7.95
C LEU A 229 -6.04 21.74 -6.45
N ARG A 230 -5.41 22.87 -6.13
CA ARG A 230 -4.96 23.19 -4.78
C ARG A 230 -5.61 24.46 -4.27
N VAL A 231 -5.99 24.44 -3.00
CA VAL A 231 -6.45 25.62 -2.26
C VAL A 231 -5.39 26.72 -2.23
N THR A 232 -5.82 27.95 -1.96
CA THR A 232 -4.92 29.08 -1.77
C THR A 232 -4.08 28.91 -0.50
N LYS A 233 -3.00 29.69 -0.39
CA LYS A 233 -2.12 29.66 0.79
C LYS A 233 -2.85 30.09 2.07
N ASP A 234 -3.75 31.07 1.96
CA ASP A 234 -4.52 31.57 3.11
C ASP A 234 -5.50 30.50 3.61
N GLU A 235 -6.19 29.80 2.69
CA GLU A 235 -7.07 28.67 3.02
C GLU A 235 -6.30 27.48 3.63
N GLU A 236 -5.09 27.17 3.14
CA GLU A 236 -4.24 26.13 3.72
C GLU A 236 -3.71 26.52 5.11
N GLN A 237 -3.47 27.82 5.35
CA GLN A 237 -3.05 28.35 6.65
C GLN A 237 -4.20 28.35 7.67
N GLU A 238 -5.42 28.66 7.22
CA GLU A 238 -6.63 28.62 8.04
C GLU A 238 -7.03 27.17 8.37
N GLY A 239 -6.81 26.24 7.44
CA GLY A 239 -7.18 24.83 7.56
C GLY A 239 -8.44 24.48 6.75
N LEU A 240 -8.46 23.28 6.16
CA LEU A 240 -9.51 22.88 5.22
C LEU A 240 -10.90 22.71 5.88
N ASP A 241 -10.96 22.34 7.16
CA ASP A 241 -12.23 22.27 7.90
C ASP A 241 -12.98 23.61 7.85
N THR A 242 -12.28 24.72 8.09
CA THR A 242 -12.90 26.05 8.10
C THR A 242 -13.03 26.61 6.68
N SER A 243 -11.98 26.54 5.86
CA SER A 243 -12.02 27.16 4.52
C SER A 243 -12.92 26.43 3.52
N GLN A 244 -13.01 25.10 3.59
CA GLN A 244 -13.79 24.29 2.64
C GLN A 244 -15.13 23.82 3.21
N HIS A 245 -15.28 23.72 4.53
CA HIS A 245 -16.49 23.19 5.15
C HIS A 245 -17.18 24.16 6.11
N GLY A 246 -16.54 25.26 6.52
CA GLY A 246 -17.10 26.18 7.52
C GLY A 246 -17.26 25.56 8.91
N GLU A 247 -16.55 24.45 9.17
CA GLU A 247 -16.65 23.66 10.39
C GLU A 247 -15.33 23.64 11.15
N LYS A 248 -15.38 23.13 12.38
CA LYS A 248 -14.19 22.82 13.20
C LYS A 248 -14.33 21.39 13.70
N ALA A 249 -13.32 20.55 13.48
CA ALA A 249 -13.33 19.17 13.98
C ALA A 249 -13.56 19.09 15.50
N TYR A 250 -13.03 20.05 16.27
CA TYR A 250 -13.19 20.10 17.72
C TYR A 250 -13.46 21.54 18.20
N HIS A 251 -14.39 21.66 19.14
CA HIS A 251 -14.55 22.85 19.96
C HIS A 251 -13.87 22.58 21.31
N VAL A 252 -12.66 23.12 21.46
CA VAL A 252 -11.85 23.01 22.70
C VAL A 252 -11.94 24.30 23.49
#